data_AF-A0A1U8D7K6-F1
#
_entry.id   AF-A0A1U8D7K6-F1
#
_cell.length_a   1.000
_cell.length_b   1.000
_cell.length_c   1.000
_cell.angle_alpha   90.00
_cell.angle_beta   90.00
_cell.angle_gamma   90.00
#
_symmetry.space_group_name_H-M   'P 1'
#
loop_
_entity.id
_entity.type
_entity.pdbx_description
1 polymer ?
#
loop_
_entity_poly.entity_id
_entity_poly.type
_entity_poly.pdbx_seq_one_letter_code
_entity_poly.pdbx_strand_id
1 'polypeptide(L)'
;MGAFLDKPKTEKHNAHGAGNGLRYGLSSMQGWRVEMEDAHTAVVGIPHGLEDWSFFAVYDGHAGSRVANYCSSHLLEHITNNEDFRAAEKPGSALEPSVENVKSGIRTGFLKIDEYMRNFSDLRNGMDRSGSTAVGVMISPEHMYFINCGDSRAVLFRNGQVCFSTQDHKPCNPREKERIQNAGGSVMIQRVNGSLAVSRALGDYDYKCVDGKGPTEQLVSPEPEVCEILRAEEDEFIILACDGIWDVMSNEELCEFVKSRLEVSDDLEKVCNWVVDTCLHKGSRDNMSIVLVCFSNAPKVSDEAVKKDAELDKHLESRVEEIMENSGEEGMPDLAHVIRILSAENIPNLPPGGGLAGKRNIIEAVYNRLNPHRENDGDPGEAEESGTQGKLVEALRQMRINHRGNYRHLLEEMLTSYRLAKIQGEESTTEPAAASTSDKHAGPSDPAADTQTETENHLAEIQRSNEDSGMNEM
;
A
#
# COMPACT_ATOMS: atom_id res chain seq x y z
N MET A 1 5.60 5.36 13.50
CA MET A 1 4.38 4.51 13.48
C MET A 1 3.21 5.46 13.54
N GLY A 2 2.37 5.49 12.50
CA GLY A 2 1.14 6.29 12.53
C GLY A 2 0.19 5.74 13.60
N ALA A 3 -0.65 6.61 14.16
CA ALA A 3 -1.71 6.20 15.07
C ALA A 3 -2.77 5.40 14.30
N PHE A 4 -3.22 4.28 14.88
CA PHE A 4 -4.41 3.58 14.43
C PHE A 4 -5.60 4.06 15.26
N LEU A 5 -6.80 4.01 14.69
CA LEU A 5 -8.04 4.22 15.41
C LEU A 5 -8.33 3.05 16.37
N ASP A 6 -9.16 3.29 17.39
CA ASP A 6 -9.64 2.24 18.30
C ASP A 6 -10.58 1.23 17.58
N LYS A 7 -11.35 1.72 16.61
CA LYS A 7 -12.19 0.92 15.70
C LYS A 7 -12.01 1.43 14.27
N PRO A 8 -12.07 0.55 13.26
CA PRO A 8 -11.95 0.99 11.88
C PRO A 8 -13.18 1.81 11.48
N LYS A 9 -12.99 2.86 10.68
CA LYS A 9 -14.08 3.54 9.99
C LYS A 9 -14.45 2.73 8.76
N THR A 10 -15.62 2.09 8.79
CA THR A 10 -16.11 1.18 7.76
C THR A 10 -17.06 1.82 6.75
N GLU A 11 -17.27 3.14 6.84
CA GLU A 11 -18.02 3.91 5.85
C GLU A 11 -17.41 3.75 4.45
N LYS A 12 -18.27 3.60 3.44
CA LYS A 12 -17.90 3.38 2.05
C LYS A 12 -18.23 4.60 1.22
N HIS A 13 -17.25 5.10 0.47
CA HIS A 13 -17.49 6.07 -0.58
C HIS A 13 -17.53 5.35 -1.93
N ASN A 14 -18.72 5.28 -2.52
CA ASN A 14 -18.96 4.55 -3.75
C ASN A 14 -19.25 5.50 -4.92
N ALA A 15 -18.90 5.05 -6.12
CA ALA A 15 -19.40 5.62 -7.36
C ALA A 15 -19.45 4.53 -8.44
N HIS A 16 -20.29 4.75 -9.45
CA HIS A 16 -20.40 3.88 -10.60
C HIS A 16 -20.74 4.68 -11.86
N GLY A 17 -20.59 4.04 -13.00
CA GLY A 17 -20.98 4.61 -14.28
C GLY A 17 -20.85 3.63 -15.42
N ALA A 18 -21.28 4.06 -16.60
CA ALA A 18 -21.22 3.26 -17.81
C ALA A 18 -21.11 4.15 -19.05
N GLY A 19 -20.51 3.61 -20.11
CA GLY A 19 -20.33 4.26 -21.41
C GLY A 19 -19.16 3.63 -22.16
N ASN A 20 -19.04 3.88 -23.46
CA ASN A 20 -17.97 3.34 -24.31
C ASN A 20 -17.83 1.80 -24.26
N GLY A 21 -18.94 1.09 -24.01
CA GLY A 21 -18.96 -0.36 -23.83
C GLY A 21 -18.40 -0.85 -22.48
N LEU A 22 -18.16 0.05 -21.54
CA LEU A 22 -17.63 -0.23 -20.20
C LEU A 22 -18.71 0.03 -19.14
N ARG A 23 -18.57 -0.68 -18.02
CA ARG A 23 -19.23 -0.38 -16.75
C ARG A 23 -18.16 -0.30 -15.67
N TYR A 24 -18.31 0.58 -14.70
CA TYR A 24 -17.41 0.58 -13.55
C TYR A 24 -18.17 0.74 -12.24
N GLY A 25 -17.56 0.23 -11.18
CA GLY A 25 -17.88 0.55 -9.80
C GLY A 25 -16.58 0.81 -9.04
N LEU A 26 -16.66 1.59 -7.99
CA LEU A 26 -15.52 1.83 -7.10
C LEU A 26 -15.98 1.94 -5.66
N SER A 27 -15.07 1.65 -4.75
CA SER A 27 -15.24 1.86 -3.30
C SER A 27 -13.93 2.37 -2.71
N SER A 28 -14.02 3.36 -1.83
CA SER A 28 -12.94 3.71 -0.91
C SER A 28 -13.39 3.69 0.55
N MET A 29 -12.48 3.31 1.45
CA MET A 29 -12.73 3.19 2.89
C MET A 29 -11.48 3.55 3.68
N GLN A 30 -11.66 4.36 4.74
CA GLN A 30 -10.55 4.79 5.60
C GLN A 30 -9.94 3.64 6.42
N GLY A 31 -10.76 2.71 6.93
CA GLY A 31 -10.27 1.57 7.68
C GLY A 31 -9.66 1.98 9.02
N TRP A 32 -8.49 1.43 9.36
CA TRP A 32 -7.86 1.62 10.67
C TRP A 32 -6.99 2.87 10.79
N ARG A 33 -6.65 3.54 9.68
CA ARG A 33 -5.84 4.76 9.71
C ARG A 33 -6.65 5.92 10.31
N VAL A 34 -5.96 6.88 10.94
CA VAL A 34 -6.59 8.09 11.49
C VAL A 34 -7.08 9.04 10.39
N GLU A 35 -6.36 9.08 9.28
CA GLU A 35 -6.67 9.91 8.11
C GLU A 35 -7.02 9.04 6.90
N MET A 36 -7.73 9.63 5.94
CA MET A 36 -7.97 9.06 4.61
C MET A 36 -7.14 9.84 3.59
N GLU A 37 -6.08 9.21 3.07
CA GLU A 37 -5.13 9.85 2.15
C GLU A 37 -5.28 9.39 0.70
N ASP A 38 -6.08 8.35 0.44
CA ASP A 38 -6.40 7.87 -0.91
C ASP A 38 -7.31 8.82 -1.70
N ALA A 39 -7.14 8.84 -3.02
CA ALA A 39 -8.04 9.46 -3.99
C ALA A 39 -8.22 8.57 -5.24
N HIS A 40 -9.14 8.94 -6.14
CA HIS A 40 -9.37 8.21 -7.40
C HIS A 40 -9.89 9.11 -8.51
N THR A 41 -9.73 8.67 -9.76
CA THR A 41 -10.33 9.27 -10.96
C THR A 41 -11.14 8.20 -11.69
N ALA A 42 -12.36 8.52 -12.12
CA ALA A 42 -13.17 7.64 -12.97
C ALA A 42 -13.92 8.49 -14.00
N VAL A 43 -13.46 8.43 -15.25
CA VAL A 43 -14.00 9.22 -16.37
C VAL A 43 -14.27 8.30 -17.55
N VAL A 44 -15.52 8.30 -18.02
CA VAL A 44 -15.92 7.67 -19.27
C VAL A 44 -16.29 8.77 -20.25
N GLY A 45 -15.58 8.83 -21.37
CA GLY A 45 -15.66 9.93 -22.33
C GLY A 45 -14.77 11.10 -21.93
N ILE A 46 -13.52 11.05 -22.35
CA ILE A 46 -12.55 12.12 -22.11
C ILE A 46 -12.90 13.32 -23.04
N PRO A 47 -12.89 14.57 -22.54
CA PRO A 47 -13.20 15.73 -23.37
C PRO A 47 -12.20 15.96 -24.52
N HIS A 48 -12.56 16.89 -25.43
CA HIS A 48 -11.69 17.46 -26.46
C HIS A 48 -11.25 16.48 -27.56
N GLY A 49 -12.17 15.67 -28.09
CA GLY A 49 -11.90 14.76 -29.21
C GLY A 49 -11.47 13.35 -28.77
N LEU A 50 -11.58 13.03 -27.49
CA LEU A 50 -11.29 11.72 -26.90
C LEU A 50 -12.57 11.12 -26.27
N GLU A 51 -13.75 11.45 -26.80
CA GLU A 51 -15.03 11.06 -26.22
C GLU A 51 -15.25 9.53 -26.22
N ASP A 52 -14.56 8.80 -27.10
CA ASP A 52 -14.56 7.33 -27.12
C ASP A 52 -13.51 6.71 -26.18
N TRP A 53 -12.73 7.54 -25.48
CA TRP A 53 -11.72 7.10 -24.51
C TRP A 53 -12.24 7.18 -23.08
N SER A 54 -11.65 6.38 -22.19
CA SER A 54 -11.95 6.39 -20.76
C SER A 54 -10.65 6.41 -19.94
N PHE A 55 -10.71 6.93 -18.72
CA PHE A 55 -9.58 6.97 -17.80
C PHE A 55 -10.01 6.63 -16.38
N PHE A 56 -9.31 5.68 -15.77
CA PHE A 56 -9.50 5.29 -14.38
C PHE A 56 -8.18 5.29 -13.65
N ALA A 57 -8.15 5.75 -12.42
CA ALA A 57 -6.94 5.76 -11.60
C ALA A 57 -7.23 5.70 -10.09
N VAL A 58 -6.29 5.12 -9.35
CA VAL A 58 -6.21 5.14 -7.88
C VAL A 58 -4.90 5.81 -7.48
N TYR A 59 -4.98 6.67 -6.46
CA TYR A 59 -3.86 7.40 -5.91
C TYR A 59 -3.79 7.11 -4.42
N ASP A 60 -2.72 6.46 -3.98
CA ASP A 60 -2.46 6.17 -2.57
C ASP A 60 -1.58 7.30 -2.05
N GLY A 61 -2.14 8.14 -1.18
CA GLY A 61 -1.46 9.30 -0.61
C GLY A 61 -0.69 8.91 0.65
N HIS A 62 0.45 9.56 0.88
CA HIS A 62 1.19 9.38 2.12
C HIS A 62 1.72 10.71 2.65
N ALA A 63 1.74 10.85 3.98
CA ALA A 63 2.18 12.05 4.68
C ALA A 63 1.37 13.32 4.32
N GLY A 64 0.06 13.13 4.12
CA GLY A 64 -0.91 14.11 3.68
C GLY A 64 -1.64 13.67 2.41
N SER A 65 -2.85 14.18 2.19
CA SER A 65 -3.69 13.85 1.03
C SER A 65 -3.58 14.86 -0.12
N ARG A 66 -2.75 15.91 0.03
CA ARG A 66 -2.71 17.05 -0.90
C ARG A 66 -2.30 16.63 -2.32
N VAL A 67 -1.22 15.87 -2.44
CA VAL A 67 -0.74 15.39 -3.75
C VAL A 67 -1.73 14.44 -4.40
N ALA A 68 -2.25 13.45 -3.66
CA ALA A 68 -3.26 12.50 -4.16
C ALA A 68 -4.51 13.22 -4.69
N ASN A 69 -5.05 14.17 -3.92
CA ASN A 69 -6.22 14.96 -4.30
C ASN A 69 -5.98 15.86 -5.53
N TYR A 70 -4.78 16.43 -5.66
CA TYR A 70 -4.47 17.24 -6.84
C TYR A 70 -4.36 16.36 -8.09
N CYS A 71 -3.69 15.20 -7.97
CA CYS A 71 -3.55 14.22 -9.04
C CYS A 71 -4.90 13.69 -9.52
N SER A 72 -5.83 13.38 -8.61
CA SER A 72 -7.16 12.87 -8.97
C SER A 72 -8.00 13.83 -9.80
N SER A 73 -7.74 15.13 -9.68
CA SER A 73 -8.49 16.15 -10.43
C SER A 73 -7.77 16.63 -11.70
N HIS A 74 -6.43 16.55 -11.76
CA HIS A 74 -5.66 17.25 -12.79
C HIS A 74 -4.68 16.38 -13.57
N LEU A 75 -4.37 15.14 -13.14
CA LEU A 75 -3.39 14.31 -13.84
C LEU A 75 -3.82 14.02 -15.28
N LEU A 76 -5.10 13.70 -15.49
CA LEU A 76 -5.63 13.44 -16.82
C LEU A 76 -5.42 14.62 -17.77
N GLU A 77 -5.69 15.85 -17.32
CA GLU A 77 -5.49 17.05 -18.12
C GLU A 77 -4.01 17.30 -18.44
N HIS A 78 -3.10 17.04 -17.49
CA HIS A 78 -1.66 17.18 -17.73
C HIS A 78 -1.16 16.15 -18.76
N ILE A 79 -1.77 14.96 -18.80
CA ILE A 79 -1.47 13.93 -19.80
C ILE A 79 -2.01 14.32 -21.17
N THR A 80 -3.26 14.74 -21.30
CA THR A 80 -3.90 14.93 -22.61
C THR A 80 -3.61 16.29 -23.25
N ASN A 81 -3.29 17.32 -22.46
CA ASN A 81 -3.08 18.68 -22.98
C ASN A 81 -1.63 18.99 -23.37
N ASN A 82 -0.69 18.08 -23.12
CA ASN A 82 0.71 18.31 -23.48
C ASN A 82 1.01 17.98 -24.96
N GLU A 83 2.09 18.58 -25.44
CA GLU A 83 2.58 18.50 -26.81
C GLU A 83 2.90 17.08 -27.27
N ASP A 84 3.41 16.21 -26.40
CA ASP A 84 3.80 14.85 -26.77
C ASP A 84 2.59 13.96 -27.03
N PHE A 85 1.53 14.15 -26.24
CA PHE A 85 0.23 13.53 -26.46
C PHE A 85 -0.44 14.07 -27.73
N ARG A 86 -0.38 15.40 -27.94
CA ARG A 86 -1.06 16.11 -29.03
C ARG A 86 -0.28 16.18 -30.35
N ALA A 87 0.95 15.65 -30.41
CA ALA A 87 1.83 15.74 -31.58
C ALA A 87 1.28 15.12 -32.89
N ALA A 88 0.04 14.60 -32.89
CA ALA A 88 -0.72 14.23 -34.07
C ALA A 88 -1.22 15.42 -34.93
N GLU A 89 -0.94 16.68 -34.57
CA GLU A 89 -1.34 17.87 -35.36
C GLU A 89 -0.57 18.00 -36.70
N LYS A 90 -0.86 17.12 -37.67
CA LYS A 90 -0.90 17.57 -39.07
C LYS A 90 -2.21 18.35 -39.24
N PRO A 91 -2.19 19.63 -39.60
CA PRO A 91 -3.42 20.40 -39.79
C PRO A 91 -4.27 19.76 -40.89
N GLY A 92 -5.43 19.21 -40.52
CA GLY A 92 -6.44 18.69 -41.47
C GLY A 92 -6.86 17.23 -41.33
N SER A 93 -6.29 16.43 -40.42
CA SER A 93 -6.80 15.08 -40.12
C SER A 93 -6.98 14.87 -38.62
N ALA A 94 -8.18 14.49 -38.20
CA ALA A 94 -8.47 13.95 -36.88
C ALA A 94 -7.83 12.55 -36.74
N LEU A 95 -6.51 12.50 -36.63
CA LEU A 95 -5.79 11.27 -36.36
C LEU A 95 -5.74 11.08 -34.85
N GLU A 96 -6.27 9.93 -34.39
CA GLU A 96 -6.07 9.47 -33.03
C GLU A 96 -4.57 9.47 -32.67
N PRO A 97 -4.20 9.75 -31.40
CA PRO A 97 -2.81 9.75 -30.99
C PRO A 97 -2.22 8.34 -31.17
N SER A 98 -1.00 8.26 -31.73
CA SER A 98 -0.31 6.98 -31.86
C SER A 98 0.05 6.40 -30.48
N VAL A 99 0.31 5.10 -30.40
CA VAL A 99 0.77 4.43 -29.17
C VAL A 99 1.98 5.17 -28.54
N GLU A 100 2.91 5.65 -29.36
CA GLU A 100 4.07 6.39 -28.87
C GLU A 100 3.69 7.77 -28.33
N ASN A 101 2.75 8.47 -28.98
CA ASN A 101 2.24 9.74 -28.47
C ASN A 101 1.54 9.58 -27.14
N VAL A 102 0.75 8.52 -26.97
CA VAL A 102 0.08 8.23 -25.70
C VAL A 102 1.11 7.94 -24.61
N LYS A 103 2.09 7.05 -24.86
CA LYS A 103 3.15 6.72 -23.89
C LYS A 103 4.00 7.93 -23.51
N SER A 104 4.46 8.70 -24.50
CA SER A 104 5.24 9.91 -24.28
C SER A 104 4.42 10.99 -23.57
N GLY A 105 3.17 11.18 -23.98
CA GLY A 105 2.23 12.11 -23.36
C GLY A 105 1.92 11.77 -21.91
N ILE A 106 1.76 10.50 -21.56
CA ILE A 106 1.62 10.05 -20.17
C ILE A 106 2.88 10.39 -19.37
N ARG A 107 4.05 10.02 -19.87
CA ARG A 107 5.33 10.32 -19.21
C ARG A 107 5.48 11.83 -18.97
N THR A 108 5.28 12.65 -20.00
CA THR A 108 5.37 14.11 -19.92
C THR A 108 4.32 14.69 -18.97
N GLY A 109 3.10 14.16 -18.96
CA GLY A 109 2.05 14.57 -18.03
C GLY A 109 2.46 14.39 -16.56
N PHE A 110 3.04 13.23 -16.23
CA PHE A 110 3.57 12.95 -14.89
C PHE A 110 4.72 13.88 -14.50
N LEU A 111 5.69 14.11 -15.39
CA LEU A 111 6.80 15.03 -15.10
C LEU A 111 6.33 16.47 -14.92
N LYS A 112 5.38 16.91 -15.76
CA LYS A 112 4.83 18.28 -15.70
C LYS A 112 3.99 18.51 -14.46
N ILE A 113 3.12 17.58 -14.08
CA ILE A 113 2.30 17.75 -12.86
C ILE A 113 3.16 17.71 -11.60
N ASP A 114 4.20 16.87 -11.55
CA ASP A 114 5.12 16.82 -10.42
C ASP A 114 5.85 18.15 -10.22
N GLU A 115 6.38 18.72 -11.31
CA GLU A 115 7.05 20.03 -11.28
C GLU A 115 6.06 21.16 -11.02
N TYR A 116 4.83 21.07 -11.52
CA TYR A 116 3.79 22.06 -11.24
C TYR A 116 3.46 22.11 -9.74
N MET A 117 3.18 20.96 -9.12
CA MET A 117 2.85 20.85 -7.69
C MET A 117 4.02 21.26 -6.79
N ARG A 118 5.26 21.11 -7.25
CA ARG A 118 6.46 21.56 -6.53
C ARG A 118 6.44 23.05 -6.19
N ASN A 119 5.72 23.84 -6.99
CA ASN A 119 5.56 25.28 -6.79
C ASN A 119 4.48 25.65 -5.77
N PHE A 120 3.69 24.70 -5.25
CA PHE A 120 2.73 24.98 -4.19
C PHE A 120 3.44 25.43 -2.92
N SER A 121 2.97 26.53 -2.32
CA SER A 121 3.72 27.21 -1.25
C SER A 121 3.98 26.34 -0.02
N ASP A 122 3.03 25.48 0.35
CA ASP A 122 3.13 24.58 1.48
C ASP A 122 4.01 23.36 1.20
N LEU A 123 3.95 22.79 -0.01
CA LEU A 123 4.89 21.75 -0.45
C LEU A 123 6.32 22.31 -0.57
N ARG A 124 6.47 23.48 -1.19
CA ARG A 124 7.75 24.17 -1.38
C ARG A 124 8.41 24.58 -0.06
N ASN A 125 7.63 25.08 0.90
CA ASN A 125 8.13 25.49 2.21
C ASN A 125 8.20 24.31 3.21
N GLY A 126 7.87 23.08 2.78
CA GLY A 126 7.93 21.86 3.59
C GLY A 126 6.90 21.78 4.71
N MET A 127 5.82 22.56 4.63
CA MET A 127 4.67 22.49 5.54
C MET A 127 3.82 21.25 5.27
N ASP A 128 3.67 20.91 3.99
CA ASP A 128 3.12 19.64 3.53
C ASP A 128 4.28 18.86 2.88
N ARG A 129 4.38 17.57 3.20
CA ARG A 129 5.42 16.68 2.64
C ARG A 129 4.81 15.47 1.97
N SER A 130 3.55 15.61 1.53
CA SER A 130 2.84 14.50 0.96
C SER A 130 3.47 14.04 -0.35
N GLY A 131 3.33 12.76 -0.60
CA GLY A 131 3.50 12.17 -1.90
C GLY A 131 2.29 11.32 -2.24
N SER A 132 2.25 10.82 -3.46
CA SER A 132 1.24 9.84 -3.84
C SER A 132 1.73 8.91 -4.93
N THR A 133 1.31 7.67 -4.84
CA THR A 133 1.33 6.75 -5.98
C THR A 133 0.32 7.20 -7.03
N ALA A 134 0.41 6.62 -8.22
CA ALA A 134 -0.67 6.63 -9.18
C ALA A 134 -0.63 5.34 -9.98
N VAL A 135 -1.73 4.59 -9.92
CA VAL A 135 -1.98 3.49 -10.84
C VAL A 135 -3.23 3.79 -11.65
N GLY A 136 -3.18 3.60 -12.96
CA GLY A 136 -4.26 3.97 -13.85
C GLY A 136 -4.34 3.11 -15.09
N VAL A 137 -5.47 3.21 -15.79
CA VAL A 137 -5.64 2.71 -17.14
C VAL A 137 -6.32 3.77 -18.00
N MET A 138 -5.71 4.08 -19.13
CA MET A 138 -6.34 4.85 -20.21
C MET A 138 -6.81 3.86 -21.27
N ILE A 139 -8.09 3.87 -21.62
CA ILE A 139 -8.72 2.90 -22.51
C ILE A 139 -9.20 3.64 -23.75
N SER A 140 -8.64 3.30 -24.91
CA SER A 140 -9.09 3.76 -26.22
C SER A 140 -10.01 2.72 -26.87
N PRO A 141 -10.57 2.99 -28.07
CA PRO A 141 -11.32 1.98 -28.81
C PRO A 141 -10.54 0.68 -29.05
N GLU A 142 -9.22 0.76 -29.24
CA GLU A 142 -8.38 -0.38 -29.63
C GLU A 142 -7.37 -0.83 -28.57
N HIS A 143 -6.98 0.05 -27.63
CA HIS A 143 -5.86 -0.18 -26.73
C HIS A 143 -6.23 0.09 -25.26
N MET A 144 -5.52 -0.57 -24.36
CA MET A 144 -5.48 -0.29 -22.93
C MET A 144 -4.05 0.09 -22.56
N TYR A 145 -3.87 1.26 -21.97
CA TYR A 145 -2.59 1.76 -21.48
C TYR A 145 -2.59 1.70 -19.96
N PHE A 146 -1.96 0.67 -19.41
CA PHE A 146 -1.74 0.54 -17.97
C PHE A 146 -0.59 1.45 -17.57
N ILE A 147 -0.81 2.23 -16.52
CA ILE A 147 0.09 3.29 -16.05
C ILE A 147 0.38 3.00 -14.58
N ASN A 148 1.65 2.93 -14.20
CA ASN A 148 2.01 2.75 -12.79
C ASN A 148 3.17 3.65 -12.34
N CYS A 149 3.02 4.28 -11.19
CA CYS A 149 4.05 5.03 -10.48
C CYS A 149 3.84 4.80 -8.97
N GLY A 150 4.67 3.98 -8.34
CA GLY A 150 4.46 3.51 -6.97
C GLY A 150 4.06 2.04 -6.88
N ASP A 151 3.43 1.66 -5.77
CA ASP A 151 3.12 0.28 -5.39
C ASP A 151 1.61 -0.02 -5.22
N SER A 152 0.76 0.92 -5.61
CA SER A 152 -0.58 0.57 -6.07
C SER A 152 -0.48 -0.28 -7.34
N ARG A 153 -1.51 -1.07 -7.65
CA ARG A 153 -1.44 -2.05 -8.73
C ARG A 153 -2.74 -2.17 -9.51
N ALA A 154 -2.59 -2.40 -10.81
CA ALA A 154 -3.67 -2.69 -11.73
C ALA A 154 -3.46 -4.05 -12.39
N VAL A 155 -4.56 -4.79 -12.57
CA VAL A 155 -4.58 -6.15 -13.12
C VAL A 155 -5.65 -6.26 -14.20
N LEU A 156 -5.31 -6.86 -15.34
CA LEU A 156 -6.24 -7.27 -16.39
C LEU A 156 -6.60 -8.74 -16.23
N PHE A 157 -7.89 -9.03 -16.21
CA PHE A 157 -8.43 -10.38 -16.28
C PHE A 157 -9.06 -10.63 -17.65
N ARG A 158 -8.59 -11.67 -18.33
CA ARG A 158 -8.98 -12.03 -19.70
C ARG A 158 -9.07 -13.55 -19.81
N ASN A 159 -10.14 -14.05 -20.40
CA ASN A 159 -10.38 -15.48 -20.62
C ASN A 159 -10.19 -16.36 -19.36
N GLY A 160 -10.69 -15.91 -18.23
CA GLY A 160 -10.68 -16.61 -16.95
C GLY A 160 -9.34 -16.60 -16.24
N GLN A 161 -8.39 -15.74 -16.62
CA GLN A 161 -7.04 -15.70 -16.04
C GLN A 161 -6.49 -14.27 -15.92
N VAL A 162 -5.54 -14.10 -14.98
CA VAL A 162 -4.72 -12.89 -14.89
C VAL A 162 -3.85 -12.80 -16.14
N CYS A 163 -4.15 -11.84 -17.01
CA CYS A 163 -3.45 -11.64 -18.28
C CYS A 163 -2.29 -10.67 -18.17
N PHE A 164 -2.44 -9.64 -17.34
CA PHE A 164 -1.42 -8.62 -17.10
C PHE A 164 -1.56 -8.04 -15.70
N SER A 165 -0.43 -7.61 -15.14
CA SER A 165 -0.36 -6.86 -13.90
C SER A 165 0.74 -5.81 -14.03
N THR A 166 0.50 -4.60 -13.52
CA THR A 166 1.57 -3.63 -13.31
C THR A 166 2.58 -4.18 -12.30
N GLN A 167 3.84 -3.75 -12.38
CA GLN A 167 4.88 -4.10 -11.41
C GLN A 167 5.03 -3.00 -10.38
N ASP A 168 4.99 -3.37 -9.09
CA ASP A 168 5.15 -2.42 -7.99
C ASP A 168 6.56 -1.82 -7.98
N HIS A 169 6.64 -0.50 -7.80
CA HIS A 169 7.90 0.23 -7.69
C HIS A 169 8.42 0.23 -6.25
N LYS A 170 9.05 -0.89 -5.86
CA LYS A 170 9.67 -1.05 -4.55
C LYS A 170 11.16 -0.66 -4.58
N PRO A 171 11.69 0.00 -3.54
CA PRO A 171 13.11 0.37 -3.46
C PRO A 171 14.10 -0.80 -3.60
N CYS A 172 13.69 -2.02 -3.28
CA CYS A 172 14.53 -3.22 -3.43
C CYS A 172 14.65 -3.73 -4.87
N ASN A 173 13.82 -3.25 -5.81
CA ASN A 173 13.88 -3.66 -7.21
C ASN A 173 15.23 -3.22 -7.81
N PRO A 174 15.89 -4.06 -8.64
CA PRO A 174 17.27 -3.80 -9.06
C PRO A 174 17.51 -2.41 -9.68
N ARG A 175 16.68 -2.00 -10.64
CA ARG A 175 16.81 -0.69 -11.32
C ARG A 175 16.47 0.49 -10.40
N GLU A 176 15.51 0.30 -9.49
CA GLU A 176 15.12 1.32 -8.53
C GLU A 176 16.23 1.54 -7.49
N LYS A 177 16.78 0.44 -6.96
CA LYS A 177 17.92 0.46 -6.04
C LYS A 177 19.15 1.11 -6.68
N GLU A 178 19.47 0.76 -7.93
CA GLU A 178 20.57 1.35 -8.67
C GLU A 178 20.40 2.87 -8.81
N ARG A 179 19.21 3.34 -9.22
CA ARG A 179 18.91 4.79 -9.29
C ARG A 179 19.10 5.46 -7.92
N ILE A 180 18.54 4.88 -6.86
CA ILE A 180 18.65 5.41 -5.49
C ILE A 180 20.12 5.54 -5.06
N GLN A 181 20.94 4.52 -5.32
CA GLN A 181 22.36 4.52 -4.99
C GLN A 181 23.14 5.55 -5.83
N ASN A 182 22.84 5.64 -7.12
CA ASN A 182 23.45 6.62 -8.03
C ASN A 182 23.07 8.07 -7.69
N ALA A 183 21.95 8.27 -6.99
CA ALA A 183 21.50 9.55 -6.43
C ALA A 183 22.07 9.82 -5.02
N GLY A 184 23.00 8.99 -4.52
CA GLY A 184 23.67 9.16 -3.23
C GLY A 184 22.88 8.63 -2.03
N GLY A 185 21.75 7.95 -2.26
CA GLY A 185 20.95 7.32 -1.22
C GLY A 185 21.31 5.85 -0.96
N SER A 186 20.49 5.23 -0.13
CA SER A 186 20.60 3.80 0.22
C SER A 186 19.23 3.16 0.35
N VAL A 187 19.19 1.83 0.24
CA VAL A 187 17.98 1.05 0.47
C VAL A 187 18.17 0.23 1.75
N MET A 188 17.43 0.58 2.79
CA MET A 188 17.48 -0.05 4.10
C MET A 188 16.11 -0.68 4.38
N ILE A 189 16.05 -2.00 4.57
CA ILE A 189 14.81 -2.74 4.90
C ILE A 189 13.66 -2.38 3.92
N GLN A 190 13.95 -2.46 2.61
CA GLN A 190 13.01 -2.11 1.52
C GLN A 190 12.58 -0.64 1.46
N ARG A 191 13.24 0.26 2.20
CA ARG A 191 12.91 1.70 2.23
C ARG A 191 14.05 2.57 1.73
N VAL A 192 13.72 3.65 1.02
CA VAL A 192 14.67 4.71 0.62
C VAL A 192 15.15 5.41 1.89
N ASN A 193 16.46 5.33 2.15
CA ASN A 193 17.11 5.85 3.36
C ASN A 193 16.39 5.42 4.66
N GLY A 194 15.85 4.20 4.69
CA GLY A 194 15.13 3.65 5.84
C GLY A 194 13.75 4.26 6.11
N SER A 195 13.28 5.19 5.26
CA SER A 195 12.06 5.98 5.51
C SER A 195 10.92 5.61 4.55
N LEU A 196 11.08 5.88 3.25
CA LEU A 196 9.98 5.76 2.28
C LEU A 196 9.91 4.35 1.66
N ALA A 197 8.73 3.73 1.65
CA ALA A 197 8.54 2.34 1.19
C ALA A 197 8.35 2.20 -0.32
N VAL A 198 8.17 3.31 -1.04
CA VAL A 198 8.06 3.38 -2.50
C VAL A 198 9.31 3.98 -3.11
N SER A 199 9.66 3.54 -4.31
CA SER A 199 10.75 4.15 -5.09
C SER A 199 10.27 5.16 -6.12
N ARG A 200 8.97 5.17 -6.43
CA ARG A 200 8.38 6.13 -7.35
C ARG A 200 7.10 6.70 -6.77
N ALA A 201 6.92 8.00 -6.94
CA ALA A 201 5.76 8.76 -6.49
C ALA A 201 5.79 10.16 -7.10
N LEU A 202 4.61 10.76 -7.22
CA LEU A 202 4.45 12.20 -7.36
C LEU A 202 4.58 12.86 -5.98
N GLY A 203 5.03 14.11 -5.90
CA GLY A 203 5.31 14.77 -4.61
C GLY A 203 6.67 14.36 -4.02
N ASP A 204 6.74 14.13 -2.71
CA ASP A 204 7.97 13.68 -2.01
C ASP A 204 9.22 14.54 -2.30
N TYR A 205 9.05 15.87 -2.34
CA TYR A 205 10.10 16.74 -2.88
C TYR A 205 11.41 16.73 -2.07
N ASP A 206 11.38 16.37 -0.79
CA ASP A 206 12.58 16.14 0.03
C ASP A 206 13.51 15.07 -0.60
N TYR A 207 12.95 14.13 -1.36
CA TYR A 207 13.67 13.06 -2.06
C TYR A 207 14.06 13.41 -3.51
N LYS A 208 13.75 14.64 -3.96
CA LYS A 208 13.95 15.09 -5.34
C LYS A 208 14.92 16.28 -5.46
N CYS A 209 15.77 16.47 -4.46
CA CYS A 209 16.69 17.62 -4.34
C CYS A 209 18.17 17.25 -4.55
N VAL A 210 18.48 16.16 -5.27
CA VAL A 210 19.86 15.75 -5.54
C VAL A 210 20.44 16.60 -6.67
N ASP A 211 21.46 17.39 -6.35
CA ASP A 211 22.16 18.23 -7.32
C ASP A 211 22.79 17.41 -8.46
N GLY A 212 22.68 17.93 -9.69
CA GLY A 212 23.26 17.29 -10.87
C GLY A 212 22.51 16.05 -11.38
N LYS A 213 21.33 15.75 -10.84
CA LYS A 213 20.44 14.66 -11.30
C LYS A 213 19.19 15.21 -11.96
N GLY A 214 18.80 14.62 -13.10
CA GLY A 214 17.53 14.93 -13.73
C GLY A 214 16.32 14.49 -12.88
N PRO A 215 15.09 14.90 -13.21
CA PRO A 215 13.89 14.59 -12.42
C PRO A 215 13.66 13.09 -12.19
N THR A 216 14.01 12.26 -13.17
CA THR A 216 13.82 10.80 -13.12
C THR A 216 15.01 10.04 -12.53
N GLU A 217 16.08 10.75 -12.18
CA GLU A 217 17.31 10.22 -11.60
C GLU A 217 17.44 10.53 -10.09
N GLN A 218 16.38 11.08 -9.50
CA GLN A 218 16.29 11.40 -8.08
C GLN A 218 16.14 10.14 -7.21
N LEU A 219 16.16 10.30 -5.87
CA LEU A 219 15.94 9.18 -4.95
C LEU A 219 14.55 8.56 -5.17
N VAL A 220 13.54 9.41 -5.33
CA VAL A 220 12.18 9.04 -5.71
C VAL A 220 11.88 9.61 -7.10
N SER A 221 11.49 8.76 -8.04
CA SER A 221 11.21 9.19 -9.42
C SER A 221 9.71 9.42 -9.64
N PRO A 222 9.29 10.50 -10.32
CA PRO A 222 7.92 10.68 -10.79
C PRO A 222 7.63 9.96 -12.12
N GLU A 223 8.60 9.27 -12.70
CA GLU A 223 8.45 8.64 -14.03
C GLU A 223 7.51 7.41 -13.97
N PRO A 224 6.40 7.41 -14.72
CA PRO A 224 5.51 6.26 -14.76
C PRO A 224 6.09 5.17 -15.68
N GLU A 225 5.76 3.91 -15.38
CA GLU A 225 5.83 2.83 -16.35
C GLU A 225 4.50 2.74 -17.11
N VAL A 226 4.55 2.64 -18.44
CA VAL A 226 3.37 2.55 -19.30
C VAL A 226 3.43 1.29 -20.15
N CYS A 227 2.49 0.38 -19.96
CA CYS A 227 2.32 -0.82 -20.76
C CYS A 227 1.08 -0.70 -21.63
N GLU A 228 1.23 -0.89 -22.93
CA GLU A 228 0.12 -0.93 -23.88
C GLU A 228 -0.27 -2.39 -24.12
N ILE A 229 -1.58 -2.63 -24.16
CA ILE A 229 -2.19 -3.92 -24.46
C ILE A 229 -3.34 -3.68 -25.43
N LEU A 230 -3.30 -4.37 -26.57
CA LEU A 230 -4.45 -4.43 -27.47
C LEU A 230 -5.67 -5.02 -26.77
N ARG A 231 -6.81 -4.35 -26.95
CA ARG A 231 -8.11 -4.86 -26.53
C ARG A 231 -8.44 -6.13 -27.30
N ALA A 232 -9.14 -7.02 -26.64
CA ALA A 232 -9.58 -8.28 -27.20
C ALA A 232 -11.02 -8.55 -26.79
N GLU A 233 -11.72 -9.37 -27.57
CA GLU A 233 -13.08 -9.77 -27.21
C GLU A 233 -13.08 -10.53 -25.88
N GLU A 234 -12.02 -11.26 -25.55
CA GLU A 234 -11.96 -12.04 -24.30
C GLU A 234 -11.74 -11.18 -23.04
N ASP A 235 -11.65 -9.85 -23.16
CA ASP A 235 -11.50 -8.94 -22.03
C ASP A 235 -12.72 -9.02 -21.11
N GLU A 236 -12.48 -9.28 -19.82
CA GLU A 236 -13.53 -9.42 -18.81
C GLU A 236 -13.59 -8.21 -17.89
N PHE A 237 -12.52 -7.97 -17.14
CA PHE A 237 -12.46 -6.81 -16.23
C PHE A 237 -11.03 -6.39 -15.89
N ILE A 238 -10.91 -5.15 -15.42
CA ILE A 238 -9.70 -4.58 -14.84
C ILE A 238 -9.99 -4.23 -13.38
N ILE A 239 -9.00 -4.48 -12.52
CA ILE A 239 -8.99 -4.03 -11.13
C ILE A 239 -7.85 -3.04 -10.98
N LEU A 240 -8.11 -1.87 -10.38
CA LEU A 240 -7.10 -0.95 -9.90
C LEU A 240 -7.29 -0.80 -8.39
N ALA A 241 -6.23 -0.96 -7.59
CA ALA A 241 -6.32 -0.78 -6.15
C ALA A 241 -4.99 -0.34 -5.52
N CYS A 242 -5.06 0.27 -4.34
CA CYS A 242 -3.91 0.61 -3.51
C CYS A 242 -3.35 -0.63 -2.77
N ASP A 243 -2.20 -0.48 -2.11
CA ASP A 243 -1.54 -1.61 -1.43
C ASP A 243 -2.35 -2.13 -0.23
N GLY A 244 -3.24 -1.32 0.35
CA GLY A 244 -4.20 -1.73 1.37
C GLY A 244 -5.08 -2.92 0.96
N ILE A 245 -5.26 -3.16 -0.34
CA ILE A 245 -5.89 -4.36 -0.89
C ILE A 245 -4.85 -5.45 -1.19
N TRP A 246 -3.79 -5.10 -1.92
CA TRP A 246 -2.80 -6.05 -2.44
C TRP A 246 -1.87 -6.65 -1.38
N ASP A 247 -1.76 -6.04 -0.20
CA ASP A 247 -0.99 -6.55 0.93
C ASP A 247 -1.62 -7.82 1.52
N VAL A 248 -2.91 -8.07 1.27
CA VAL A 248 -3.66 -9.19 1.87
C VAL A 248 -4.34 -10.11 0.86
N MET A 249 -4.32 -9.77 -0.44
CA MET A 249 -4.82 -10.63 -1.52
C MET A 249 -3.88 -10.58 -2.72
N SER A 250 -3.49 -11.74 -3.24
CA SER A 250 -2.71 -11.84 -4.49
C SER A 250 -3.55 -11.45 -5.71
N ASN A 251 -2.89 -11.29 -6.86
CA ASN A 251 -3.53 -11.02 -8.13
C ASN A 251 -4.60 -12.09 -8.45
N GLU A 252 -4.23 -13.36 -8.36
CA GLU A 252 -5.09 -14.50 -8.67
C GLU A 252 -6.23 -14.63 -7.65
N GLU A 253 -5.93 -14.48 -6.35
CA GLU A 253 -6.94 -14.55 -5.30
C GLU A 253 -8.01 -13.47 -5.48
N LEU A 254 -7.60 -12.24 -5.79
CA LEU A 254 -8.55 -11.14 -5.96
C LEU A 254 -9.36 -11.27 -7.25
N CYS A 255 -8.74 -11.68 -8.36
CA CYS A 255 -9.45 -11.90 -9.61
C CYS A 255 -10.49 -13.02 -9.50
N GLU A 256 -10.15 -14.16 -8.90
CA GLU A 256 -11.11 -15.25 -8.66
C GLU A 256 -12.22 -14.83 -7.71
N PHE A 257 -11.89 -14.06 -6.67
CA PHE A 257 -12.89 -13.52 -5.76
C PHE A 257 -13.87 -12.59 -6.49
N VAL A 258 -13.37 -11.60 -7.24
CA VAL A 258 -14.20 -10.67 -8.02
C VAL A 258 -15.06 -11.40 -9.03
N LYS A 259 -14.50 -12.34 -9.79
CA LYS A 259 -15.26 -13.22 -10.70
C LYS A 259 -16.42 -13.91 -9.97
N SER A 260 -16.15 -14.55 -8.84
CA SER A 260 -17.19 -15.23 -8.05
C SER A 260 -18.28 -14.29 -7.54
N ARG A 261 -17.94 -13.01 -7.30
CA ARG A 261 -18.89 -11.98 -6.84
C ARG A 261 -19.72 -11.42 -8.00
N LEU A 262 -19.12 -11.25 -9.19
CA LEU A 262 -19.82 -10.86 -10.42
C LEU A 262 -20.84 -11.91 -10.88
N GLU A 263 -20.56 -13.20 -10.63
CA GLU A 263 -21.51 -14.29 -10.87
C GLU A 263 -22.71 -14.25 -9.90
N VAL A 264 -22.63 -13.50 -8.79
CA VAL A 264 -23.71 -13.35 -7.80
C VAL A 264 -24.43 -12.00 -7.93
N SER A 265 -23.74 -10.96 -8.37
CA SER A 265 -24.25 -9.59 -8.42
C SER A 265 -23.63 -8.81 -9.56
N ASP A 266 -24.44 -8.12 -10.35
CA ASP A 266 -23.98 -7.17 -11.36
C ASP A 266 -23.84 -5.73 -10.82
N ASP A 267 -24.20 -5.49 -9.56
CA ASP A 267 -23.89 -4.25 -8.83
C ASP A 267 -22.38 -4.19 -8.51
N LEU A 268 -21.67 -3.32 -9.25
CA LEU A 268 -20.21 -3.20 -9.16
C LEU A 268 -19.77 -2.47 -7.89
N GLU A 269 -20.56 -1.55 -7.34
CA GLU A 269 -20.26 -0.91 -6.05
C GLU A 269 -20.30 -1.97 -4.94
N LYS A 270 -21.32 -2.83 -4.97
CA LYS A 270 -21.44 -3.95 -4.03
C LYS A 270 -20.27 -4.91 -4.11
N VAL A 271 -19.81 -5.24 -5.33
CA VAL A 271 -18.62 -6.09 -5.54
C VAL A 271 -17.37 -5.42 -4.97
N CYS A 272 -17.16 -4.13 -5.21
CA CYS A 272 -16.06 -3.36 -4.63
C CYS A 272 -16.12 -3.31 -3.09
N ASN A 273 -17.31 -3.10 -2.52
CA ASN A 273 -17.52 -3.12 -1.07
C ASN A 273 -17.16 -4.48 -0.46
N TRP A 274 -17.56 -5.58 -1.10
CA TRP A 274 -17.18 -6.93 -0.67
C TRP A 274 -15.67 -7.13 -0.69
N VAL A 275 -14.95 -6.62 -1.69
CA VAL A 275 -13.48 -6.67 -1.72
C VAL A 275 -12.88 -5.93 -0.53
N VAL A 276 -13.29 -4.67 -0.32
CA VAL A 276 -12.75 -3.81 0.74
C VAL A 276 -13.00 -4.42 2.13
N ASP A 277 -14.22 -4.90 2.39
CA ASP A 277 -14.53 -5.58 3.66
C ASP A 277 -13.73 -6.87 3.81
N THR A 278 -13.60 -7.66 2.74
CA THR A 278 -12.81 -8.90 2.78
C THR A 278 -11.35 -8.62 3.13
N CYS A 279 -10.74 -7.58 2.55
CA CYS A 279 -9.37 -7.17 2.85
C CYS A 279 -9.22 -6.68 4.30
N LEU A 280 -10.17 -5.89 4.80
CA LEU A 280 -10.22 -5.50 6.21
C LEU A 280 -10.26 -6.72 7.12
N HIS A 281 -11.11 -7.70 6.81
CA HIS A 281 -11.26 -8.93 7.58
C HIS A 281 -10.05 -9.88 7.49
N LYS A 282 -9.30 -9.83 6.38
CA LYS A 282 -8.00 -10.50 6.23
C LYS A 282 -6.87 -9.79 7.00
N GLY A 283 -7.15 -8.64 7.58
CA GLY A 283 -6.25 -7.94 8.49
C GLY A 283 -5.54 -6.74 7.88
N SER A 284 -6.00 -6.24 6.73
CA SER A 284 -5.55 -4.94 6.24
C SER A 284 -5.87 -3.86 7.27
N ARG A 285 -4.89 -3.00 7.55
CA ARG A 285 -5.01 -1.88 8.49
C ARG A 285 -4.82 -0.53 7.80
N ASP A 286 -4.90 -0.53 6.49
CA ASP A 286 -4.65 0.66 5.68
C ASP A 286 -5.95 1.34 5.22
N ASN A 287 -5.80 2.50 4.57
CA ASN A 287 -6.80 2.98 3.63
C ASN A 287 -6.95 1.96 2.50
N MET A 288 -8.14 1.85 1.94
CA MET A 288 -8.43 0.88 0.88
C MET A 288 -9.28 1.55 -0.19
N SER A 289 -8.77 1.58 -1.40
CA SER A 289 -9.49 2.04 -2.59
C SER A 289 -9.37 1.03 -3.71
N ILE A 290 -10.49 0.75 -4.38
CA ILE A 290 -10.58 -0.14 -5.53
C ILE A 290 -11.48 0.47 -6.61
N VAL A 291 -11.07 0.36 -7.87
CA VAL A 291 -11.90 0.60 -9.06
C VAL A 291 -11.98 -0.71 -9.84
N LEU A 292 -13.20 -1.16 -10.11
CA LEU A 292 -13.51 -2.32 -10.95
C LEU A 292 -14.12 -1.83 -12.26
N VAL A 293 -13.47 -2.14 -13.37
CA VAL A 293 -13.93 -1.79 -14.73
C VAL A 293 -14.28 -3.08 -15.46
N CYS A 294 -15.55 -3.26 -15.82
CA CYS A 294 -16.04 -4.44 -16.54
C CYS A 294 -16.26 -4.13 -18.02
N PHE A 295 -15.78 -5.04 -18.87
CA PHE A 295 -16.04 -5.07 -20.31
C PHE A 295 -17.34 -5.83 -20.62
N SER A 296 -17.72 -5.86 -21.90
CA SER A 296 -18.90 -6.59 -22.40
C SER A 296 -18.89 -8.06 -22.00
N ASN A 297 -17.73 -8.73 -22.02
CA ASN A 297 -17.57 -10.15 -21.72
C ASN A 297 -17.26 -10.47 -20.26
N ALA A 298 -17.33 -9.48 -19.36
CA ALA A 298 -17.27 -9.71 -17.91
C ALA A 298 -18.27 -10.80 -17.47
N PRO A 299 -17.92 -11.64 -16.46
CA PRO A 299 -18.81 -12.65 -15.89
C PRO A 299 -20.20 -12.08 -15.59
N LYS A 300 -21.23 -12.86 -15.94
CA LYS A 300 -22.62 -12.48 -15.73
C LYS A 300 -23.18 -13.21 -14.52
N VAL A 301 -24.20 -12.61 -13.92
CA VAL A 301 -24.95 -13.24 -12.82
C VAL A 301 -25.47 -14.60 -13.29
N SER A 302 -25.23 -15.61 -12.47
CA SER A 302 -25.64 -16.99 -12.68
C SER A 302 -26.61 -17.42 -11.59
N ASP A 303 -27.80 -17.90 -11.98
CA ASP A 303 -28.81 -18.40 -11.03
C ASP A 303 -28.25 -19.50 -10.12
N GLU A 304 -27.34 -20.33 -10.65
CA GLU A 304 -26.67 -21.36 -9.87
C GLU A 304 -25.71 -20.78 -8.82
N ALA A 305 -24.92 -19.76 -9.20
CA ALA A 305 -23.99 -19.10 -8.28
C ALA A 305 -24.75 -18.34 -7.17
N VAL A 306 -25.81 -17.62 -7.53
CA VAL A 306 -26.70 -16.93 -6.57
C VAL A 306 -27.30 -17.93 -5.59
N LYS A 307 -27.81 -19.07 -6.09
CA LYS A 307 -28.39 -20.12 -5.24
C LYS A 307 -27.33 -20.71 -4.29
N LYS A 308 -26.14 -21.03 -4.78
CA LYS A 308 -25.03 -21.56 -3.97
C LYS A 308 -24.57 -20.58 -2.89
N ASP A 309 -24.46 -19.29 -3.21
CA ASP A 309 -24.06 -18.26 -2.25
C ASP A 309 -25.13 -18.09 -1.14
N ALA A 310 -26.42 -18.14 -1.50
CA ALA A 310 -27.53 -18.11 -0.54
C ALA A 310 -27.63 -19.38 0.33
N GLU A 311 -27.33 -20.56 -0.22
CA GLU A 311 -27.24 -21.81 0.54
C GLU A 311 -26.08 -21.77 1.54
N LEU A 312 -24.93 -21.24 1.13
CA LEU A 312 -23.78 -21.02 2.01
C LEU A 312 -24.12 -20.03 3.13
N ASP A 313 -24.81 -18.93 2.82
CA ASP A 313 -25.25 -17.96 3.83
C ASP A 313 -26.10 -18.65 4.89
N LYS A 314 -27.15 -19.37 4.48
CA LYS A 314 -28.01 -20.13 5.41
C LYS A 314 -27.22 -21.14 6.25
N HIS A 315 -26.26 -21.82 5.64
CA HIS A 315 -25.41 -22.75 6.36
C HIS A 315 -24.58 -22.05 7.45
N LEU A 316 -23.96 -20.91 7.13
CA LEU A 316 -23.22 -20.10 8.09
C LEU A 316 -24.12 -19.53 9.19
N GLU A 317 -25.33 -19.06 8.85
CA GLU A 317 -26.33 -18.61 9.83
C GLU A 317 -26.64 -19.72 10.85
N SER A 318 -27.01 -20.92 10.38
CA SER A 318 -27.31 -22.06 11.25
C SER A 318 -26.09 -22.50 12.09
N ARG A 319 -24.88 -22.49 11.52
CA ARG A 319 -23.67 -22.83 12.27
C ARG A 319 -23.36 -21.81 13.37
N VAL A 320 -23.55 -20.51 13.13
CA VAL A 320 -23.41 -19.48 14.16
C VAL A 320 -24.44 -19.69 15.26
N GLU A 321 -25.70 -19.94 14.92
CA GLU A 321 -26.76 -20.26 15.90
C GLU A 321 -26.39 -21.47 16.78
N GLU A 322 -25.95 -22.57 16.17
CA GLU A 322 -25.52 -23.78 16.88
C GLU A 322 -24.30 -23.54 17.79
N ILE A 323 -23.32 -22.73 17.37
CA ILE A 323 -22.15 -22.39 18.20
C ILE A 323 -22.59 -21.56 19.42
N MET A 324 -23.50 -20.60 19.21
CA MET A 324 -24.00 -19.73 20.27
C MET A 324 -24.85 -20.51 21.29
N GLU A 325 -25.69 -21.45 20.85
CA GLU A 325 -26.50 -22.30 21.74
C GLU A 325 -25.66 -23.26 22.59
N ASN A 326 -24.67 -23.93 21.99
CA ASN A 326 -23.84 -24.93 22.68
C ASN A 326 -22.91 -24.33 23.73
N SER A 327 -22.68 -23.01 23.71
CA SER A 327 -21.80 -22.32 24.65
C SER A 327 -22.50 -21.89 25.95
N GLY A 328 -23.80 -22.20 26.10
CA GLY A 328 -24.65 -21.73 27.20
C GLY A 328 -24.21 -22.14 28.62
N GLU A 329 -23.34 -23.14 28.78
CA GLU A 329 -22.83 -23.57 30.09
C GLU A 329 -21.49 -22.92 30.50
N GLU A 330 -20.68 -22.44 29.55
CA GLU A 330 -19.35 -21.82 29.79
C GLU A 330 -19.31 -20.30 29.57
N GLY A 331 -20.41 -19.71 29.08
CA GLY A 331 -20.54 -18.28 28.78
C GLY A 331 -20.53 -17.98 27.28
N MET A 332 -21.22 -16.92 26.87
CA MET A 332 -21.39 -16.57 25.46
C MET A 332 -20.05 -16.23 24.79
N PRO A 333 -19.67 -16.91 23.68
CA PRO A 333 -18.40 -16.70 23.01
C PRO A 333 -18.37 -15.30 22.40
N ASP A 334 -17.18 -14.70 22.34
CA ASP A 334 -16.98 -13.52 21.49
C ASP A 334 -16.95 -13.90 20.00
N LEU A 335 -17.13 -12.90 19.16
CA LEU A 335 -17.11 -13.08 17.71
C LEU A 335 -15.79 -13.69 17.22
N ALA A 336 -14.65 -13.34 17.83
CA ALA A 336 -13.35 -13.88 17.44
C ALA A 336 -13.29 -15.40 17.70
N HIS A 337 -13.90 -15.87 18.79
CA HIS A 337 -14.04 -17.27 19.12
C HIS A 337 -14.97 -17.99 18.12
N VAL A 338 -16.10 -17.39 17.76
CA VAL A 338 -17.01 -17.94 16.73
C VAL A 338 -16.29 -18.09 15.39
N ILE A 339 -15.58 -17.05 14.93
CA ILE A 339 -14.79 -17.09 13.69
C ILE A 339 -13.69 -18.16 13.77
N ARG A 340 -13.05 -18.35 14.93
CA ARG A 340 -12.03 -19.39 15.12
C ARG A 340 -12.60 -20.80 15.01
N ILE A 341 -13.81 -21.04 15.53
CA ILE A 341 -14.50 -22.33 15.38
C ILE A 341 -14.83 -22.56 13.90
N LEU A 342 -15.49 -21.60 13.24
CA LEU A 342 -15.86 -21.72 11.83
C LEU A 342 -14.63 -21.89 10.92
N SER A 343 -13.49 -21.26 11.24
CA SER A 343 -12.23 -21.42 10.49
C SER A 343 -11.59 -22.79 10.67
N ALA A 344 -11.91 -23.51 11.75
CA ALA A 344 -11.44 -24.88 11.98
C ALA A 344 -12.34 -25.92 11.29
N GLU A 345 -13.56 -25.52 10.88
CA GLU A 345 -14.47 -26.35 10.11
C GLU A 345 -14.11 -26.34 8.62
N ASN A 346 -14.25 -27.49 7.96
CA ASN A 346 -14.06 -27.58 6.51
C ASN A 346 -15.35 -27.19 5.77
N ILE A 347 -15.69 -25.90 5.79
CA ILE A 347 -16.91 -25.36 5.18
C ILE A 347 -16.73 -25.33 3.65
N PRO A 348 -17.53 -26.08 2.88
CA PRO A 348 -17.41 -26.12 1.43
C PRO A 348 -17.96 -24.83 0.78
N ASN A 349 -17.57 -24.59 -0.48
CA ASN A 349 -18.10 -23.52 -1.33
C ASN A 349 -17.85 -22.07 -0.84
N LEU A 350 -16.92 -21.86 0.10
CA LEU A 350 -16.47 -20.51 0.43
C LEU A 350 -15.96 -19.77 -0.82
N PRO A 351 -16.15 -18.44 -0.92
CA PRO A 351 -15.70 -17.68 -2.08
C PRO A 351 -14.18 -17.88 -2.33
N PRO A 352 -13.76 -18.20 -3.55
CA PRO A 352 -12.33 -18.37 -3.87
C PRO A 352 -11.58 -17.05 -3.60
N GLY A 353 -10.35 -17.15 -3.09
CA GLY A 353 -9.54 -16.00 -2.65
C GLY A 353 -10.04 -15.35 -1.35
N GLY A 354 -11.34 -15.10 -1.21
CA GLY A 354 -11.95 -14.47 -0.03
C GLY A 354 -11.99 -15.37 1.21
N GLY A 355 -12.30 -16.66 1.02
CA GLY A 355 -12.47 -17.63 2.10
C GLY A 355 -13.56 -17.20 3.10
N LEU A 356 -13.39 -17.55 4.38
CA LEU A 356 -14.33 -17.18 5.44
C LEU A 356 -14.39 -15.65 5.66
N ALA A 357 -13.29 -14.94 5.43
CA ALA A 357 -13.25 -13.47 5.53
C ALA A 357 -14.23 -12.79 4.56
N GLY A 358 -14.44 -13.38 3.38
CA GLY A 358 -15.43 -12.91 2.40
C GLY A 358 -16.89 -13.11 2.81
N LYS A 359 -17.14 -13.88 3.88
CA LYS A 359 -18.47 -14.09 4.46
C LYS A 359 -18.57 -13.57 5.90
N ARG A 360 -17.60 -12.78 6.37
CA ARG A 360 -17.59 -12.30 7.75
C ARG A 360 -18.76 -11.35 8.06
N ASN A 361 -19.19 -10.51 7.12
CA ASN A 361 -20.35 -9.62 7.32
C ASN A 361 -21.64 -10.39 7.67
N ILE A 362 -21.91 -11.54 7.03
CA ILE A 362 -23.09 -12.35 7.35
C ILE A 362 -22.94 -13.00 8.73
N ILE A 363 -21.75 -13.50 9.06
CA ILE A 363 -21.45 -14.09 10.38
C ILE A 363 -21.64 -13.04 11.49
N GLU A 364 -21.11 -11.83 11.30
CA GLU A 364 -21.24 -10.72 12.24
C GLU A 364 -22.70 -10.27 12.42
N ALA A 365 -23.46 -10.17 11.32
CA ALA A 365 -24.87 -9.80 11.38
C ALA A 365 -25.70 -10.79 12.21
N VAL A 366 -25.46 -12.10 12.04
CA VAL A 366 -26.14 -13.15 12.84
C VAL A 366 -25.68 -13.10 14.29
N TYR A 367 -24.36 -12.99 14.53
CA TYR A 367 -23.79 -12.89 15.87
C TYR A 367 -24.41 -11.71 16.65
N ASN A 368 -24.49 -10.53 16.05
CA ASN A 368 -25.05 -9.33 16.67
C ASN A 368 -26.56 -9.46 16.92
N ARG A 369 -27.30 -10.13 16.02
CA ARG A 369 -28.73 -10.45 16.22
C ARG A 369 -28.94 -11.35 17.43
N LEU A 370 -28.05 -12.32 17.66
CA LEU A 370 -28.13 -13.26 18.78
C LEU A 370 -27.52 -12.70 20.08
N ASN A 371 -26.65 -11.69 19.98
CA ASN A 371 -25.98 -11.07 21.11
C ASN A 371 -26.04 -9.51 21.08
N PRO A 372 -27.24 -8.92 21.13
CA PRO A 372 -27.43 -7.48 20.92
C PRO A 372 -26.92 -6.58 22.05
N HIS A 373 -26.62 -7.13 23.24
CA HIS A 373 -26.31 -6.34 24.43
C HIS A 373 -24.81 -6.09 24.65
N ARG A 374 -23.92 -6.69 23.87
CA ARG A 374 -22.47 -6.61 24.10
C ARG A 374 -21.80 -5.34 23.56
N GLU A 375 -22.50 -4.51 22.78
CA GLU A 375 -21.93 -3.23 22.32
C GLU A 375 -21.75 -2.20 23.45
N ASN A 376 -22.37 -2.40 24.63
CA ASN A 376 -22.28 -1.47 25.78
C ASN A 376 -21.19 -1.83 26.83
N ASP A 377 -20.57 -3.01 26.78
CA ASP A 377 -19.54 -3.42 27.76
C ASP A 377 -18.11 -3.11 27.25
N GLY A 378 -17.93 -1.92 26.70
CA GLY A 378 -16.69 -1.45 26.09
C GLY A 378 -16.23 -0.09 26.62
N ASP A 379 -16.40 0.18 27.91
CA ASP A 379 -15.58 1.17 28.62
C ASP A 379 -14.41 0.40 29.27
N PRO A 380 -13.16 0.57 28.84
CA PRO A 380 -12.02 -0.09 29.47
C PRO A 380 -11.62 0.69 30.74
N GLY A 381 -12.57 0.76 31.68
CA GLY A 381 -12.27 1.00 33.09
C GLY A 381 -12.05 -0.35 33.75
N GLU A 382 -10.81 -0.62 34.15
CA GLU A 382 -10.42 -1.70 35.07
C GLU A 382 -10.28 -3.12 34.50
N ALA A 383 -9.15 -3.38 33.86
CA ALA A 383 -8.46 -4.68 33.97
C ALA A 383 -6.95 -4.50 33.71
N GLU A 384 -6.23 -4.02 34.72
CA GLU A 384 -4.77 -4.20 34.77
C GLU A 384 -4.41 -5.68 35.01
N GLU A 385 -3.20 -6.03 34.54
CA GLU A 385 -2.46 -7.30 34.72
C GLU A 385 -2.67 -8.41 33.67
N SER A 386 -1.84 -8.41 32.62
CA SER A 386 -1.16 -9.66 32.21
C SER A 386 0.23 -9.41 31.58
N GLY A 387 1.26 -9.64 32.40
CA GLY A 387 2.47 -10.43 32.10
C GLY A 387 3.38 -10.07 30.92
N THR A 388 4.69 -10.22 31.16
CA THR A 388 5.80 -10.26 30.20
C THR A 388 5.54 -11.07 28.90
N GLN A 389 4.61 -12.02 28.92
CA GLN A 389 4.12 -12.73 27.73
C GLN A 389 3.42 -11.84 26.72
N GLY A 390 2.59 -10.88 27.15
CA GLY A 390 1.90 -9.96 26.24
C GLY A 390 2.87 -9.07 25.46
N LYS A 391 3.94 -8.62 26.13
CA LYS A 391 5.03 -7.85 25.50
C LYS A 391 5.83 -8.69 24.49
N LEU A 392 6.05 -9.98 24.78
CA LEU A 392 6.76 -10.89 23.88
C LEU A 392 5.93 -11.22 22.63
N VAL A 393 4.63 -11.47 22.81
CA VAL A 393 3.70 -11.75 21.71
C VAL A 393 3.59 -10.53 20.79
N GLU A 394 3.50 -9.32 21.36
CA GLU A 394 3.48 -8.10 20.56
C GLU A 394 4.82 -7.84 19.86
N ALA A 395 5.96 -8.08 20.51
CA ALA A 395 7.27 -7.97 19.86
C ALA A 395 7.44 -8.96 18.69
N LEU A 396 7.02 -10.22 18.85
CA LEU A 396 7.05 -11.23 17.78
C LEU A 396 6.07 -10.89 16.65
N ARG A 397 4.93 -10.27 16.98
CA ARG A 397 3.94 -9.80 16.00
C ARG A 397 4.49 -8.63 15.18
N GLN A 398 5.13 -7.65 15.82
CA GLN A 398 5.82 -6.54 15.14
C GLN A 398 6.98 -7.03 14.27
N MET A 399 7.73 -8.03 14.73
CA MET A 399 8.80 -8.66 13.94
C MET A 399 8.26 -9.35 12.69
N ARG A 400 7.11 -10.04 12.78
CA ARG A 400 6.45 -10.63 11.60
C ARG A 400 6.00 -9.57 10.59
N ILE A 401 5.51 -8.44 11.07
CA ILE A 401 5.05 -7.31 10.24
C ILE A 401 6.23 -6.66 9.50
N ASN A 402 7.34 -6.41 10.19
CA ASN A 402 8.48 -5.70 9.63
C ASN A 402 9.31 -6.52 8.63
N HIS A 403 9.13 -7.85 8.60
CA HIS A 403 9.98 -8.76 7.82
C HIS A 403 9.22 -9.63 6.80
N ARG A 404 8.01 -9.21 6.38
CA ARG A 404 7.17 -9.74 5.27
C ARG A 404 7.74 -10.98 4.54
N GLY A 405 7.60 -12.17 5.16
CA GLY A 405 7.98 -13.47 4.58
C GLY A 405 9.32 -14.08 5.03
N ASN A 406 10.27 -13.31 5.57
CA ASN A 406 11.62 -13.77 5.96
C ASN A 406 11.85 -13.88 7.48
N TYR A 407 10.82 -13.65 8.29
CA TYR A 407 10.92 -13.62 9.76
C TYR A 407 11.40 -14.95 10.37
N ARG A 408 11.12 -16.10 9.74
CA ARG A 408 11.57 -17.42 10.21
C ARG A 408 13.09 -17.55 10.23
N HIS A 409 13.77 -17.16 9.15
CA HIS A 409 15.22 -17.20 9.05
C HIS A 409 15.88 -16.27 10.07
N LEU A 410 15.32 -15.07 10.25
CA LEU A 410 15.83 -14.08 11.20
C LEU A 410 15.68 -14.53 12.67
N LEU A 411 14.56 -15.21 12.98
CA LEU A 411 14.34 -15.84 14.29
C LEU A 411 15.33 -16.98 14.55
N GLU A 412 15.64 -17.79 13.54
CA GLU A 412 16.63 -18.86 13.64
C GLU A 412 18.05 -18.34 13.86
N GLU A 413 18.45 -17.28 13.15
CA GLU A 413 19.74 -16.61 13.38
C GLU A 413 19.83 -16.04 14.79
N MET A 414 18.80 -15.30 15.24
CA MET A 414 18.77 -14.74 16.60
C MET A 414 18.80 -15.81 17.69
N LEU A 415 18.07 -16.92 17.53
CA LEU A 415 18.10 -18.05 18.45
C LEU A 415 19.47 -18.73 18.48
N THR A 416 20.14 -18.80 17.34
CA THR A 416 21.49 -19.36 17.23
C THR A 416 22.52 -18.46 17.93
N SER A 417 22.45 -17.15 17.72
CA SER A 417 23.29 -16.16 18.43
C SER A 417 23.06 -16.18 19.94
N TYR A 418 21.80 -16.28 20.38
CA TYR A 418 21.47 -16.37 21.81
C TYR A 418 22.01 -17.66 22.46
N ARG A 419 21.91 -18.79 21.76
CA ARG A 419 22.48 -20.07 22.23
C ARG A 419 24.00 -20.01 22.34
N LEU A 420 24.68 -19.39 21.37
CA LEU A 420 26.13 -19.19 21.40
C LEU A 420 26.57 -18.27 22.56
N ALA A 421 25.85 -17.18 22.81
CA ALA A 421 26.12 -16.28 23.94
C ALA A 421 25.93 -16.96 25.30
N LYS A 422 24.96 -17.89 25.40
CA LYS A 422 24.71 -18.64 26.63
C LYS A 422 25.80 -19.69 26.92
N ILE A 423 26.33 -20.33 25.88
CA ILE A 423 27.45 -21.29 26.00
C ILE A 423 28.75 -20.58 26.44
N GLN A 424 28.98 -19.35 25.99
CA GLN A 424 30.14 -18.54 26.42
C GLN A 424 30.00 -17.95 27.83
N GLY A 425 28.78 -17.83 28.36
CA GLY A 425 28.51 -17.32 29.70
C GLY A 425 28.60 -18.34 30.85
N GLU A 426 28.63 -19.64 30.53
CA GLU A 426 28.69 -20.72 31.54
C GLU A 426 30.13 -21.13 31.94
N GLU A 427 31.18 -20.56 31.34
CA GLU A 427 32.58 -20.87 31.67
C GLU A 427 33.23 -19.99 32.77
N SER A 428 32.51 -19.06 33.41
CA SER A 428 33.10 -18.22 34.46
C SER A 428 32.26 -18.08 35.73
N THR A 429 32.20 -19.11 36.57
CA THR A 429 31.87 -18.95 37.99
C THR A 429 32.66 -19.92 38.88
N THR A 430 33.72 -19.43 39.50
CA THR A 430 34.26 -19.98 40.75
C THR A 430 34.40 -18.85 41.77
N GLU A 431 33.57 -18.89 42.81
CA GLU A 431 33.69 -18.10 44.05
C GLU A 431 34.83 -18.64 44.93
N PRO A 432 35.42 -17.82 45.84
CA PRO A 432 34.92 -17.88 47.22
C PRO A 432 34.97 -16.58 48.07
N ALA A 433 33.91 -16.45 48.88
CA ALA A 433 33.85 -16.17 50.32
C ALA A 433 34.40 -14.85 50.95
N ALA A 434 33.42 -14.05 51.41
CA ALA A 434 33.26 -13.44 52.76
C ALA A 434 34.44 -12.74 53.47
N ALA A 435 34.30 -11.43 53.76
CA ALA A 435 33.96 -10.89 55.09
C ALA A 435 34.10 -9.35 55.19
N SER A 436 33.01 -8.72 55.62
CA SER A 436 32.82 -7.51 56.48
C SER A 436 33.91 -6.40 56.52
N THR A 437 33.57 -5.11 56.40
CA THR A 437 32.85 -4.30 57.41
C THR A 437 32.67 -2.85 56.91
N SER A 438 31.52 -2.23 57.25
CA SER A 438 31.28 -0.81 57.64
C SER A 438 31.80 0.33 56.74
N ASP A 439 31.16 1.48 56.52
CA ASP A 439 29.93 2.11 57.01
C ASP A 439 29.71 3.37 56.14
N LYS A 440 28.45 3.81 56.05
CA LYS A 440 27.94 5.20 55.98
C LYS A 440 28.19 6.14 54.77
N HIS A 441 27.04 6.37 54.11
CA HIS A 441 26.40 7.65 53.77
C HIS A 441 27.16 8.77 53.06
N ALA A 442 26.64 9.13 51.88
CA ALA A 442 26.69 10.50 51.37
C ALA A 442 25.34 10.88 50.74
N GLY A 443 24.82 12.02 51.17
CA GLY A 443 23.86 12.86 50.46
C GLY A 443 24.38 14.31 50.51
N PRO A 444 23.74 15.25 49.81
CA PRO A 444 24.22 15.75 48.52
C PRO A 444 24.41 17.28 48.49
N SER A 445 25.03 17.82 47.43
CA SER A 445 24.65 19.07 46.70
C SER A 445 25.83 19.71 45.92
N ASP A 446 25.59 19.98 44.63
CA ASP A 446 25.98 21.13 43.75
C ASP A 446 26.78 22.34 44.30
N PRO A 447 27.24 23.31 43.47
CA PRO A 447 27.74 23.31 42.08
C PRO A 447 28.95 24.29 41.87
N ALA A 448 29.33 24.53 40.60
CA ALA A 448 29.88 25.78 40.02
C ALA A 448 31.40 25.95 39.71
N ALA A 449 31.58 26.60 38.54
CA ALA A 449 32.55 27.63 38.17
C ALA A 449 33.91 27.27 37.50
N ASP A 450 34.07 27.86 36.30
CA ASP A 450 35.23 28.55 35.72
C ASP A 450 36.64 27.98 35.82
N THR A 451 37.35 27.89 34.69
CA THR A 451 38.43 28.87 34.36
C THR A 451 39.04 28.67 32.95
N GLN A 452 39.63 29.77 32.49
CA GLN A 452 40.16 30.15 31.18
C GLN A 452 41.55 29.56 30.83
N THR A 453 42.11 30.04 29.71
CA THR A 453 43.53 30.09 29.23
C THR A 453 43.96 28.93 28.33
N GLU A 454 44.68 29.09 27.19
CA GLU A 454 45.38 30.21 26.52
C GLU A 454 45.74 29.75 25.07
N THR A 455 45.61 30.66 24.09
CA THR A 455 46.56 31.06 23.01
C THR A 455 47.82 30.18 22.73
N GLU A 456 48.38 29.99 21.52
CA GLU A 456 48.63 30.92 20.39
C GLU A 456 49.31 30.18 19.18
N ASN A 457 49.16 30.76 17.97
CA ASN A 457 50.10 30.88 16.82
C ASN A 457 50.85 29.68 16.19
N HIS A 458 50.67 29.46 14.87
CA HIS A 458 51.54 30.09 13.83
C HIS A 458 51.09 29.77 12.38
N LEU A 459 51.15 30.81 11.53
CA LEU A 459 51.02 30.83 10.06
C LEU A 459 52.40 31.10 9.42
N ALA A 460 52.53 30.73 8.13
CA ALA A 460 53.43 31.22 7.05
C ALA A 460 54.18 30.06 6.32
N GLU A 461 53.86 29.73 5.06
CA GLU A 461 54.43 30.25 3.78
C GLU A 461 55.84 29.65 3.45
N ILE A 462 56.31 29.28 2.24
CA ILE A 462 56.08 29.75 0.86
C ILE A 462 56.86 28.83 -0.17
N GLN A 463 56.33 28.73 -1.41
CA GLN A 463 56.97 28.58 -2.77
C GLN A 463 57.83 27.37 -3.23
N ARG A 464 57.44 26.72 -4.37
CA ARG A 464 57.97 26.75 -5.79
C ARG A 464 59.30 25.98 -5.98
N SER A 465 59.63 25.24 -7.06
CA SER A 465 59.27 25.23 -8.50
C SER A 465 59.81 23.95 -9.20
N ASN A 466 59.52 23.83 -10.52
CA ASN A 466 60.13 23.03 -11.62
C ASN A 466 59.39 21.72 -11.97
N GLU A 467 58.62 21.66 -13.07
CA GLU A 467 59.04 21.50 -14.49
C GLU A 467 59.91 20.27 -14.73
N ASP A 468 59.40 19.24 -15.44
CA ASP A 468 59.69 19.08 -16.88
C ASP A 468 58.86 17.93 -17.52
N SER A 469 58.71 18.10 -18.83
CA SER A 469 58.03 17.46 -19.94
C SER A 469 58.12 15.93 -20.17
N GLY A 470 57.21 15.44 -21.03
CA GLY A 470 57.36 14.16 -21.74
C GLY A 470 56.12 13.64 -22.46
N MET A 471 55.86 14.13 -23.68
CA MET A 471 54.94 13.55 -24.68
C MET A 471 55.39 12.13 -25.09
N ASN A 472 54.43 11.22 -25.36
CA ASN A 472 54.37 10.54 -26.65
C ASN A 472 53.06 9.76 -26.89
N GLU A 473 52.68 9.76 -28.15
CA GLU A 473 51.52 9.17 -28.81
C GLU A 473 51.53 7.63 -28.83
N MET A 474 50.35 7.00 -28.64
CA MET A 474 49.62 6.16 -29.62
C MET A 474 48.33 5.62 -29.01
#